data_AF-A0A0B8P974-F1
#
_entry.id   AF-A0A0B8P974-F1
#
_cell.length_a   1.000
_cell.length_b   1.000
_cell.length_c   1.000
_cell.angle_alpha   90.00
_cell.angle_beta   90.00
_cell.angle_gamma   90.00
#
_symmetry.space_group_name_H-M   'P 1'
#
loop_
_entity.id
_entity.type
_entity.pdbx_description
1 polymer ?
#
loop_
_entity_poly.entity_id
_entity_poly.type
_entity_poly.pdbx_seq_one_letter_code
_entity_poly.pdbx_strand_id
1 'polypeptide(L)'
;MSIAQPYLLFLGDVTDPIAAKTARGIALWRPDSCVGQLRLTSETVSLGLSDLSLEQAKSKGAQTLVIGTANAGGVIPKVWQETLIKAAKMGYEIASGMHSRLADIPELAKLEDAGQTKLYDVRHYDETLDVGNGKPRQGKRVLTVGTDCSVGKMFSALALEKALKELNVDAQFKATGQTGILIEALASPSMR
;
A
#
# COMPACT_ATOMS: atom_id res chain seq x y z
N MET A 1 3.42 -5.26 -10.56
CA MET A 1 2.65 -4.01 -10.32
C MET A 1 3.61 -2.97 -9.74
N SER A 2 3.67 -1.77 -10.30
CA SER A 2 4.43 -0.63 -9.76
C SER A 2 3.43 0.49 -9.44
N ILE A 3 3.49 1.01 -8.21
CA ILE A 3 2.56 2.01 -7.67
C ILE A 3 3.36 3.30 -7.44
N ALA A 4 2.90 4.41 -7.98
CA ALA A 4 3.66 5.65 -8.01
C ALA A 4 3.83 6.27 -6.61
N GLN A 5 5.07 6.63 -6.24
CA GLN A 5 5.43 7.26 -4.96
C GLN A 5 5.85 8.71 -5.19
N PRO A 6 5.73 9.62 -4.21
CA PRO A 6 5.36 9.40 -2.80
C PRO A 6 3.87 9.14 -2.51
N TYR A 7 3.58 8.63 -1.31
CA TYR A 7 2.25 8.28 -0.83
C TYR A 7 1.66 9.31 0.13
N LEU A 8 0.35 9.51 0.03
CA LEU A 8 -0.49 10.01 1.12
C LEU A 8 -1.23 8.82 1.73
N LEU A 9 -1.05 8.58 3.03
CA LEU A 9 -1.69 7.46 3.72
C LEU A 9 -3.08 7.86 4.22
N PHE A 10 -4.12 7.32 3.59
CA PHE A 10 -5.51 7.56 3.96
C PHE A 10 -5.97 6.59 5.04
N LEU A 11 -6.45 7.12 6.17
CA LEU A 11 -6.88 6.35 7.33
C LEU A 11 -8.39 6.39 7.57
N GLY A 12 -9.12 7.14 6.75
CA GLY A 12 -10.57 7.26 6.88
C GLY A 12 -10.98 7.82 8.24
N ASP A 13 -12.01 7.22 8.83
CA ASP A 13 -12.55 7.45 10.17
C ASP A 13 -12.23 6.30 11.15
N VAL A 14 -11.19 5.51 10.85
CA VAL A 14 -10.86 4.29 11.61
C VAL A 14 -10.24 4.62 12.97
N THR A 15 -10.87 4.15 14.05
CA THR A 15 -10.39 4.34 15.43
C THR A 15 -9.62 3.15 15.99
N ASP A 16 -9.81 1.95 15.44
CA ASP A 16 -9.07 0.75 15.85
C ASP A 16 -7.61 0.80 15.39
N PRO A 17 -6.62 0.83 16.30
CA PRO A 17 -5.21 0.86 15.93
C PRO A 17 -4.74 -0.38 15.16
N ILE A 18 -5.39 -1.54 15.34
CA ILE A 18 -5.02 -2.80 14.68
C ILE A 18 -5.40 -2.73 13.19
N ALA A 19 -6.52 -2.10 12.86
CA ALA A 19 -6.99 -1.92 11.49
C ALA A 19 -6.01 -1.10 10.61
N ALA A 20 -5.22 -0.20 11.19
CA ALA A 20 -4.22 0.62 10.48
C ALA A 20 -2.86 -0.07 10.26
N LYS A 21 -2.76 -1.40 10.44
CA LYS A 21 -1.51 -2.16 10.28
C LYS A 21 -0.80 -1.92 8.95
N THR A 22 -1.56 -1.69 7.87
CA THR A 22 -0.99 -1.49 6.53
C THR A 22 -0.27 -0.15 6.46
N ALA A 23 -0.95 0.95 6.76
CA ALA A 23 -0.36 2.28 6.82
C ALA A 23 0.81 2.35 7.81
N ARG A 24 0.65 1.75 9.00
CA ARG A 24 1.73 1.68 10.01
C ARG A 24 2.95 0.94 9.47
N GLY A 25 2.75 -0.17 8.76
CA GLY A 25 3.82 -0.91 8.11
C GLY A 25 4.56 -0.07 7.06
N ILE A 26 3.82 0.66 6.21
CA ILE A 26 4.42 1.55 5.20
C ILE A 26 5.21 2.67 5.87
N ALA A 27 4.61 3.40 6.82
CA ALA A 27 5.26 4.51 7.51
C ALA A 27 6.52 4.08 8.27
N LEU A 28 6.52 2.88 8.86
CA LEU A 28 7.66 2.35 9.60
C LEU A 28 8.80 1.90 8.67
N TRP A 29 8.48 1.17 7.60
CA TRP A 29 9.48 0.51 6.77
C TRP A 29 9.90 1.32 5.54
N ARG A 30 9.08 2.28 5.12
CA ARG A 30 9.31 3.19 3.97
C ARG A 30 8.90 4.62 4.34
N PRO A 31 9.48 5.22 5.39
CA PRO A 31 9.12 6.58 5.81
C PRO A 31 9.34 7.62 4.71
N ASP A 32 10.42 7.47 3.92
CA ASP A 32 10.77 8.41 2.84
C ASP A 32 9.76 8.39 1.67
N SER A 33 8.99 7.31 1.56
CA SER A 33 7.91 7.20 0.59
C SER A 33 6.61 7.85 1.08
N CYS A 34 6.53 8.35 2.32
CA CYS A 34 5.31 8.90 2.92
C CYS A 34 5.38 10.42 3.03
N VAL A 35 4.44 11.12 2.39
CA VAL A 35 4.31 12.59 2.49
C VAL A 35 3.58 13.00 3.78
N GLY A 36 2.63 12.18 4.23
CA GLY A 36 1.82 12.44 5.40
C GLY A 36 0.65 11.46 5.52
N GLN A 37 -0.31 11.83 6.36
CA GLN A 37 -1.54 11.07 6.58
C GLN A 37 -2.78 11.95 6.32
N LEU A 38 -3.88 11.32 5.93
CA LEU A 38 -5.19 11.95 5.79
C LEU A 38 -6.21 11.19 6.65
N ARG A 39 -6.82 11.91 7.59
CA ARG A 39 -7.83 11.43 8.54
C ARG A 39 -9.13 12.21 8.33
N LEU A 40 -10.27 11.54 8.43
CA LEU A 40 -11.59 12.18 8.31
C LEU A 40 -12.07 12.76 9.63
N THR A 41 -11.56 12.26 10.76
CA THR A 41 -11.91 12.76 12.11
C THR A 41 -10.69 12.86 13.02
N SER A 42 -10.79 13.65 14.09
CA SER A 42 -9.73 13.79 15.10
C SER A 42 -9.46 12.50 15.88
N GLU A 43 -10.48 11.67 16.04
CA GLU A 43 -10.47 10.40 16.77
C GLU A 43 -9.87 9.25 15.94
N THR A 44 -9.72 9.45 14.64
CA THR A 44 -9.09 8.49 13.74
C THR A 44 -7.66 8.22 14.22
N VAL A 45 -7.24 6.95 14.18
CA VAL A 45 -5.88 6.54 14.54
C VAL A 45 -4.84 7.38 13.81
N SER A 46 -3.79 7.78 14.53
CA SER A 46 -2.65 8.52 13.97
C SER A 46 -1.43 7.63 13.86
N LEU A 47 -0.65 7.84 12.80
CA LEU A 47 0.67 7.22 12.60
C LEU A 47 1.80 8.11 13.12
N GLY A 48 1.49 9.30 13.63
CA GLY A 48 2.47 10.33 14.00
C GLY A 48 3.03 11.12 12.80
N LEU A 49 2.47 10.94 11.61
CA LEU A 49 2.80 11.75 10.44
C LEU A 49 2.00 13.05 10.45
N SER A 50 2.43 14.05 9.67
CA SER A 50 1.65 15.28 9.48
C SER A 50 0.29 14.97 8.86
N ASP A 51 -0.78 15.50 9.47
CA ASP A 51 -2.11 15.52 8.87
C ASP A 51 -2.11 16.52 7.70
N LEU A 52 -2.48 16.06 6.51
CA LEU A 52 -2.50 16.87 5.29
C LEU A 52 -3.85 16.70 4.58
N SER A 53 -4.34 17.79 3.98
CA SER A 53 -5.39 17.70 2.96
C SER A 53 -4.85 17.09 1.67
N LEU A 54 -5.75 16.70 0.76
CA LEU A 54 -5.36 16.26 -0.58
C LEU A 54 -4.55 17.34 -1.33
N GLU A 55 -4.94 18.60 -1.22
CA GLU A 55 -4.26 19.71 -1.87
C GLU A 55 -2.85 19.93 -1.31
N GLN A 56 -2.72 19.87 0.02
CA GLN A 56 -1.42 19.99 0.71
C GLN A 56 -0.49 18.82 0.41
N ALA A 57 -1.02 17.61 0.34
CA ALA A 57 -0.22 16.44 -0.03
C ALA A 57 0.20 16.50 -1.51
N LYS A 58 -0.67 16.97 -2.41
CA LYS A 58 -0.38 17.07 -3.84
C LYS A 58 0.72 18.11 -4.10
N SER A 59 0.65 19.26 -3.41
CA SER A 59 1.70 20.29 -3.50
C SER A 59 3.05 19.83 -2.96
N LYS A 60 3.03 18.87 -2.01
CA LYS A 60 4.22 18.17 -1.52
C LYS A 60 4.65 16.97 -2.39
N GLY A 61 4.01 16.78 -3.55
CA GLY A 61 4.41 15.77 -4.54
C GLY A 61 3.78 14.39 -4.37
N ALA A 62 2.82 14.20 -3.48
CA ALA A 62 2.15 12.91 -3.33
C ALA A 62 1.49 12.47 -4.67
N GLN A 63 1.80 11.24 -5.09
CA GLN A 63 1.34 10.66 -6.34
C GLN A 63 0.17 9.69 -6.12
N THR A 64 0.25 8.85 -5.08
CA THR A 64 -0.78 7.85 -4.76
C THR A 64 -1.44 8.12 -3.41
N LEU A 65 -2.76 8.03 -3.37
CA LEU A 65 -3.53 7.92 -2.13
C LEU A 65 -3.68 6.43 -1.78
N VAL A 66 -3.06 6.00 -0.69
CA VAL A 66 -3.09 4.59 -0.25
C VAL A 66 -4.11 4.42 0.87
N ILE A 67 -5.10 3.54 0.69
CA ILE A 67 -6.00 3.12 1.77
C ILE A 67 -5.20 2.28 2.77
N GLY A 68 -4.80 2.92 3.87
CA GLY A 68 -3.88 2.38 4.86
C GLY A 68 -4.54 1.50 5.93
N THR A 69 -5.86 1.37 5.90
CA THR A 69 -6.67 0.69 6.90
C THR A 69 -7.44 -0.48 6.32
N ALA A 70 -7.70 -1.50 7.14
CA ALA A 70 -8.59 -2.60 6.80
C ALA A 70 -9.63 -2.80 7.91
N ASN A 71 -10.91 -2.65 7.58
CA ASN A 71 -12.02 -2.95 8.48
C ASN A 71 -12.39 -4.45 8.44
N ALA A 72 -13.16 -4.89 9.44
CA ALA A 72 -13.81 -6.19 9.40
C ALA A 72 -14.75 -6.24 8.17
N GLY A 73 -14.53 -7.22 7.28
CA GLY A 73 -15.24 -7.36 6.00
C GLY A 73 -14.54 -6.73 4.79
N GLY A 74 -13.56 -5.84 4.99
CA GLY A 74 -12.77 -5.25 3.91
C GLY A 74 -13.58 -4.46 2.88
N VAL A 75 -14.66 -3.80 3.33
CA VAL A 75 -15.52 -2.97 2.47
C VAL A 75 -15.07 -1.53 2.53
N ILE A 76 -15.10 -0.82 1.39
CA ILE A 76 -14.84 0.63 1.33
C ILE A 76 -16.11 1.38 1.78
N PRO A 77 -16.10 2.08 2.93
CA PRO A 77 -17.26 2.82 3.43
C PRO A 77 -17.69 3.93 2.47
N LYS A 78 -19.00 4.19 2.39
CA LYS A 78 -19.56 5.25 1.54
C LYS A 78 -18.99 6.64 1.86
N VAL A 79 -18.74 6.92 3.14
CA VAL A 79 -18.16 8.19 3.61
C VAL A 79 -16.73 8.41 3.08
N TRP A 80 -16.00 7.36 2.69
CA TRP A 80 -14.66 7.50 2.10
C TRP A 80 -14.73 7.79 0.61
N GLN A 81 -15.79 7.37 -0.09
CA GLN A 81 -15.88 7.44 -1.55
C GLN A 81 -15.71 8.86 -2.07
N GLU A 82 -16.31 9.86 -1.41
CA GLU A 82 -16.17 11.26 -1.80
C GLU A 82 -14.70 11.71 -1.78
N THR A 83 -13.93 11.29 -0.76
CA THR A 83 -12.50 11.61 -0.65
C THR A 83 -11.70 10.89 -1.74
N LEU A 84 -11.98 9.61 -2.00
CA LEU A 84 -11.30 8.83 -3.04
C LEU A 84 -11.56 9.41 -4.44
N ILE A 85 -12.81 9.76 -4.74
CA ILE A 85 -13.23 10.37 -6.01
C ILE A 85 -12.57 11.73 -6.17
N LYS A 86 -12.56 12.56 -5.11
CA LYS A 86 -11.88 13.86 -5.13
C LYS A 86 -10.39 13.69 -5.41
N ALA A 87 -9.72 12.75 -4.76
CA ALA A 87 -8.31 12.45 -5.01
C ALA A 87 -8.07 12.02 -6.47
N ALA A 88 -8.87 11.11 -7.01
CA ALA A 88 -8.77 10.68 -8.39
C ALA A 88 -8.94 11.85 -9.38
N LYS A 89 -9.92 12.74 -9.17
CA LYS A 89 -10.10 13.97 -9.98
C LYS A 89 -8.92 14.94 -9.90
N MET A 90 -8.17 14.92 -8.79
CA MET A 90 -6.94 15.69 -8.62
C MET A 90 -5.70 14.99 -9.23
N GLY A 91 -5.90 13.88 -9.94
CA GLY A 91 -4.84 13.11 -10.58
C GLY A 91 -3.98 12.30 -9.60
N TYR A 92 -4.55 11.88 -8.46
CA TYR A 92 -3.94 10.82 -7.66
C TYR A 92 -4.20 9.47 -8.31
N GLU A 93 -3.21 8.58 -8.26
CA GLU A 93 -3.47 7.14 -8.32
C GLU A 93 -4.04 6.68 -6.97
N ILE A 94 -4.85 5.61 -6.96
CA ILE A 94 -5.47 5.11 -5.73
C ILE A 94 -5.06 3.65 -5.52
N ALA A 95 -4.55 3.32 -4.33
CA ALA A 95 -4.15 1.96 -4.00
C ALA A 95 -4.89 1.42 -2.79
N SER A 96 -5.37 0.18 -2.87
CA SER A 96 -6.23 -0.46 -1.88
C SER A 96 -5.85 -1.91 -1.66
N GLY A 97 -5.74 -2.30 -0.39
CA GLY A 97 -5.68 -3.70 0.05
C GLY A 97 -7.02 -4.23 0.54
N MET A 98 -8.13 -3.54 0.26
CA MET A 98 -9.48 -3.92 0.71
C MET A 98 -10.03 -5.09 -0.10
N HIS A 99 -11.05 -5.78 0.42
CA HIS A 99 -11.74 -6.86 -0.29
C HIS A 99 -12.56 -6.31 -1.47
N SER A 100 -13.30 -5.22 -1.24
CA SER A 100 -14.00 -4.48 -2.30
C SER A 100 -13.01 -3.89 -3.30
N ARG A 101 -13.34 -3.97 -4.60
CA ARG A 101 -12.54 -3.34 -5.65
C ARG A 101 -12.80 -1.84 -5.67
N LEU A 102 -11.78 -1.06 -6.02
CA LEU A 102 -11.94 0.38 -6.24
C LEU A 102 -12.87 0.65 -7.44
N ALA A 103 -12.77 -0.19 -8.47
CA ALA A 103 -13.62 -0.11 -9.66
C ALA A 103 -15.11 -0.43 -9.40
N ASP A 104 -15.46 -1.02 -8.24
CA ASP A 104 -16.87 -1.20 -7.85
C ASP A 104 -17.55 0.15 -7.52
N ILE A 105 -16.77 1.22 -7.32
CA ILE A 105 -17.27 2.58 -7.15
C ILE A 105 -17.44 3.20 -8.56
N PRO A 106 -18.68 3.41 -9.06
CA PRO A 106 -18.91 3.72 -10.47
C PRO A 106 -18.20 4.98 -10.97
N GLU A 107 -18.00 5.97 -10.10
CA GLU A 107 -17.30 7.19 -10.47
C GLU A 107 -15.78 6.99 -10.56
N LEU A 108 -15.18 6.13 -9.74
CA LEU A 108 -13.76 5.78 -9.87
C LEU A 108 -13.50 4.99 -11.14
N ALA A 109 -14.36 4.01 -11.46
CA ALA A 109 -14.26 3.25 -12.71
C ALA A 109 -14.29 4.18 -13.93
N LYS A 110 -15.23 5.14 -13.97
CA LYS A 110 -15.29 6.14 -15.05
C LYS A 110 -14.03 7.00 -15.16
N LEU A 111 -13.43 7.37 -14.04
CA LEU A 111 -12.19 8.17 -14.03
C LEU A 111 -10.99 7.34 -14.50
N GLU A 112 -10.94 6.05 -14.17
CA GLU A 112 -9.93 5.11 -14.66
C GLU A 112 -10.08 4.85 -16.17
N ASP A 113 -11.30 4.57 -16.65
CA ASP A 113 -11.60 4.36 -18.08
C ASP A 113 -11.26 5.60 -18.92
N ALA A 114 -11.43 6.80 -18.35
CA ALA A 114 -11.05 8.05 -18.97
C ALA A 114 -9.54 8.36 -18.90
N GLY A 115 -8.73 7.49 -18.27
CA GLY A 115 -7.29 7.66 -18.11
C GLY A 115 -6.88 8.77 -17.15
N GLN A 116 -7.78 9.24 -16.27
CA GLN A 116 -7.52 10.33 -15.33
C GLN A 116 -6.86 9.87 -14.03
N THR A 117 -7.04 8.60 -13.68
CA THR A 117 -6.45 7.94 -12.52
C THR A 117 -6.10 6.50 -12.87
N LYS A 118 -5.34 5.83 -11.98
CA LYS A 118 -5.17 4.38 -11.99
C LYS A 118 -5.57 3.82 -10.64
N LEU A 119 -6.25 2.69 -10.66
CA LEU A 119 -6.70 1.99 -9.47
C LEU A 119 -5.85 0.74 -9.26
N TYR A 120 -5.31 0.58 -8.05
CA TYR A 120 -4.45 -0.53 -7.67
C TYR A 120 -5.12 -1.35 -6.57
N ASP A 121 -5.79 -2.42 -6.97
CA ASP A 121 -6.40 -3.38 -6.06
C ASP A 121 -5.42 -4.54 -5.77
N VAL A 122 -4.54 -4.39 -4.76
CA VAL A 122 -3.43 -5.33 -4.49
C VAL A 122 -3.87 -6.72 -4.02
N ARG A 123 -5.17 -6.93 -3.83
CA ARG A 123 -5.78 -8.23 -3.52
C ARG A 123 -6.08 -9.07 -4.73
N HIS A 124 -6.34 -8.43 -5.85
CA HIS A 124 -6.86 -9.07 -7.04
C HIS A 124 -5.70 -9.23 -8.01
N TYR A 125 -5.53 -10.45 -8.51
CA TYR A 125 -4.54 -10.77 -9.53
C TYR A 125 -5.30 -11.39 -10.69
N ASP A 126 -5.47 -10.62 -11.76
CA ASP A 126 -6.33 -10.99 -12.88
C ASP A 126 -5.54 -11.65 -14.04
N GLU A 127 -4.22 -11.82 -13.90
CA GLU A 127 -3.40 -12.54 -14.88
C GLU A 127 -3.36 -14.05 -14.59
N THR A 128 -3.03 -14.83 -15.62
CA THR A 128 -2.84 -16.27 -15.50
C THR A 128 -1.50 -16.61 -14.87
N LEU A 129 -1.51 -17.49 -13.87
CA LEU A 129 -0.30 -18.03 -13.26
C LEU A 129 -0.01 -19.44 -13.76
N ASP A 130 1.24 -19.67 -14.19
CA ASP A 130 1.74 -21.01 -14.45
C ASP A 130 1.90 -21.80 -13.15
N VAL A 131 1.75 -23.12 -13.25
CA VAL A 131 2.02 -24.03 -12.13
C VAL A 131 3.51 -24.01 -11.78
N GLY A 132 3.81 -23.91 -10.48
CA GLY A 132 5.18 -23.95 -9.99
C GLY A 132 5.92 -25.23 -10.37
N ASN A 133 7.06 -25.11 -11.04
CA ASN A 133 7.82 -26.23 -11.60
C ASN A 133 9.00 -26.70 -10.74
N GLY A 134 9.22 -26.10 -9.56
CA GLY A 134 10.30 -26.47 -8.65
C GLY A 134 11.73 -26.18 -9.14
N LYS A 135 11.90 -25.55 -10.31
CA LYS A 135 13.23 -25.21 -10.83
C LYS A 135 13.98 -24.32 -9.83
N PRO A 136 15.24 -24.64 -9.48
CA PRO A 136 16.04 -23.79 -8.62
C PRO A 136 16.18 -22.39 -9.22
N ARG A 137 16.01 -21.37 -8.39
CA ARG A 137 16.33 -19.99 -8.75
C ARG A 137 17.77 -19.68 -8.37
N GLN A 138 18.41 -18.80 -9.13
CA GLN A 138 19.73 -18.27 -8.77
C GLN A 138 19.64 -17.43 -7.50
N GLY A 139 20.74 -17.38 -6.74
CA GLY A 139 20.82 -16.63 -5.49
C GLY A 139 20.27 -17.35 -4.26
N LYS A 140 20.42 -16.71 -3.09
CA LYS A 140 19.92 -17.22 -1.82
C LYS A 140 18.47 -16.81 -1.61
N ARG A 141 17.67 -17.69 -1.01
CA ARG A 141 16.26 -17.46 -0.72
C ARG A 141 16.02 -17.72 0.77
N VAL A 142 15.57 -16.70 1.49
CA VAL A 142 15.24 -16.80 2.90
C VAL A 142 13.73 -16.69 3.04
N LEU A 143 13.10 -17.73 3.59
CA LEU A 143 11.68 -17.73 3.90
C LEU A 143 11.52 -17.62 5.41
N THR A 144 10.86 -16.55 5.87
CA THR A 144 10.48 -16.41 7.27
C THR A 144 9.24 -17.24 7.56
N VAL A 145 9.39 -18.28 8.37
CA VAL A 145 8.30 -19.10 8.91
C VAL A 145 8.03 -18.72 10.36
N GLY A 146 6.85 -19.04 10.89
CA GLY A 146 6.46 -18.71 12.26
C GLY A 146 5.37 -19.65 12.76
N THR A 147 5.22 -19.72 14.08
CA THR A 147 4.31 -20.64 14.76
C THR A 147 2.84 -20.29 14.60
N ASP A 148 2.52 -19.04 14.24
CA ASP A 148 1.16 -18.55 14.04
C ASP A 148 1.10 -17.39 13.01
N CYS A 149 -0.08 -16.89 12.70
CA CYS A 149 -0.36 -15.67 11.95
C CYS A 149 -0.03 -14.41 12.77
N SER A 150 0.27 -13.29 12.08
CA SER A 150 0.54 -11.99 12.72
C SER A 150 1.71 -11.92 13.74
N VAL A 151 2.55 -12.96 13.84
CA VAL A 151 3.73 -13.02 14.74
C VAL A 151 5.00 -12.30 14.22
N GLY A 152 4.86 -11.35 13.28
CA GLY A 152 5.99 -10.55 12.81
C GLY A 152 6.84 -11.15 11.67
N LYS A 153 6.41 -12.23 11.01
CA LYS A 153 7.14 -12.85 9.88
C LYS A 153 7.61 -11.84 8.81
N MET A 154 6.70 -10.97 8.37
CA MET A 154 7.00 -9.91 7.41
C MET A 154 8.01 -8.90 7.96
N PHE A 155 7.90 -8.52 9.24
CA PHE A 155 8.82 -7.58 9.88
C PHE A 155 10.21 -8.16 9.99
N SER A 156 10.35 -9.44 10.31
CA SER A 156 11.65 -10.12 10.32
C SER A 156 12.29 -10.14 8.93
N ALA A 157 11.49 -10.36 7.88
CA ALA A 157 11.99 -10.32 6.49
C ALA A 157 12.46 -8.92 6.08
N LEU A 158 11.72 -7.86 6.44
CA LEU A 158 12.09 -6.48 6.18
C LEU A 158 13.30 -6.02 7.01
N ALA A 159 13.42 -6.46 8.26
CA ALA A 159 14.59 -6.20 9.10
C ALA A 159 15.84 -6.83 8.49
N LEU A 160 15.73 -8.09 8.04
CA LEU A 160 16.82 -8.79 7.38
C LEU A 160 17.21 -8.11 6.06
N GLU A 161 16.24 -7.71 5.23
CA GLU A 161 16.49 -6.94 4.01
C GLU A 161 17.29 -5.66 4.32
N LYS A 162 16.83 -4.88 5.29
CA LYS A 162 17.46 -3.63 5.70
C LYS A 162 18.91 -3.86 6.14
N ALA A 163 19.14 -4.82 7.04
CA ALA A 163 20.48 -5.14 7.54
C ALA A 163 21.42 -5.64 6.42
N LEU A 164 20.91 -6.45 5.49
CA LEU A 164 21.69 -6.91 4.34
C LEU A 164 22.07 -5.75 3.41
N LYS A 165 21.15 -4.81 3.15
CA LYS A 165 21.43 -3.60 2.37
C LYS A 165 22.47 -2.71 3.04
N GLU A 166 22.41 -2.55 4.36
CA GLU A 166 23.43 -1.82 5.15
C GLU A 166 24.83 -2.46 5.04
N LEU A 167 24.89 -3.77 4.78
CA LEU A 167 26.12 -4.53 4.50
C LEU A 167 26.49 -4.55 3.00
N ASN A 168 25.83 -3.75 2.16
CA ASN A 168 26.02 -3.71 0.70
C ASN A 168 25.75 -5.06 -0.01
N VAL A 169 24.87 -5.88 0.55
CA VAL A 169 24.38 -7.10 -0.12
C VAL A 169 23.19 -6.75 -1.00
N ASP A 170 23.19 -7.23 -2.25
CA ASP A 170 22.00 -7.16 -3.12
C ASP A 170 20.89 -8.06 -2.55
N ALA A 171 20.02 -7.44 -1.77
CA ALA A 171 18.90 -8.07 -1.09
C ALA A 171 17.60 -7.38 -1.49
N GLN A 172 16.60 -8.19 -1.79
CA GLN A 172 15.26 -7.72 -2.13
C GLN A 172 14.24 -8.41 -1.24
N PHE A 173 13.41 -7.63 -0.54
CA PHE A 173 12.20 -8.16 0.05
C PHE A 173 11.22 -8.56 -1.06
N LYS A 174 10.53 -9.71 -0.90
CA LYS A 174 9.48 -10.16 -1.82
C LYS A 174 8.19 -10.35 -1.05
N ALA A 175 7.21 -9.51 -1.35
CA ALA A 175 5.92 -9.52 -0.69
C ALA A 175 5.10 -10.78 -1.01
N THR A 176 4.40 -11.28 0.01
CA THR A 176 3.47 -12.42 -0.10
C THR A 176 2.06 -12.07 0.37
N GLY A 177 1.81 -10.80 0.71
CA GLY A 177 0.49 -10.31 1.15
C GLY A 177 0.34 -8.81 0.93
N GLN A 178 -0.89 -8.31 1.02
CA GLN A 178 -1.29 -6.94 0.65
C GLN A 178 -0.41 -5.85 1.26
N THR A 179 -0.21 -5.90 2.59
CA THR A 179 0.63 -4.93 3.27
C THR A 179 2.07 -4.95 2.75
N GLY A 180 2.61 -6.14 2.50
CA GLY A 180 3.93 -6.30 1.92
C GLY A 180 4.00 -5.71 0.51
N ILE A 181 2.97 -5.91 -0.33
CA ILE A 181 2.94 -5.39 -1.70
C ILE A 181 2.98 -3.85 -1.67
N LEU A 182 2.21 -3.22 -0.79
CA LEU A 182 2.19 -1.77 -0.64
C LEU A 182 3.48 -1.20 -0.01
N ILE A 183 4.18 -1.98 0.83
CA ILE A 183 5.51 -1.63 1.37
C ILE A 183 6.60 -1.80 0.30
N GLU A 184 6.55 -2.87 -0.49
CA GLU A 184 7.54 -3.16 -1.51
C GLU A 184 7.39 -2.20 -2.70
N ALA A 185 6.15 -1.86 -3.06
CA ALA A 185 5.76 -1.14 -4.27
C ALA A 185 6.82 -0.11 -4.69
N LEU A 186 7.71 -0.55 -5.57
CA LEU A 186 8.86 0.21 -6.00
C LEU A 186 8.37 1.37 -6.88
N ALA A 187 8.82 2.59 -6.56
CA ALA A 187 8.98 3.61 -7.60
C ALA A 187 9.99 3.03 -8.59
N SER A 188 9.56 2.75 -9.82
CA SER A 188 10.38 2.09 -10.83
C SER A 188 11.81 2.66 -10.90
N PRO A 189 12.84 1.81 -10.80
CA PRO A 189 13.94 1.87 -11.73
C PRO A 189 13.85 0.63 -12.61
N SER A 190 13.83 0.84 -13.91
CA SER A 190 13.97 -0.20 -14.93
C SER A 190 14.96 -1.31 -14.54
N MET A 191 14.50 -2.57 -14.51
CA MET A 191 15.28 -3.82 -14.59
C MET A 191 14.23 -4.96 -14.53
N ARG A 192 13.88 -5.73 -15.57
CA ARG A 192 14.70 -6.60 -16.45
C ARG A 192 15.93 -7.18 -15.78
#